data_AF-A0A6N4A7K3-F1
#
_entry.id   AF-A0A6N4A7K3-F1
#
_cell.length_a   1.000
_cell.length_b   1.000
_cell.length_c   1.000
_cell.angle_alpha   90.00
_cell.angle_beta   90.00
_cell.angle_gamma   90.00
#
_symmetry.space_group_name_H-M   'P 1'
#
loop_
_entity.id
_entity.type
_entity.pdbx_description
1 polymer ?
#
loop_
_entity_poly.entity_id
_entity_poly.type
_entity_poly.pdbx_seq_one_letter_code
_entity_poly.pdbx_strand_id
1 'polypeptide(L)'
;MHTKWSLLDFIFLALISIFFGFIFWIWAFAYNAIAAVLTPLGLSPFANDATLGPWLMAGPMAGYILRRPGASIIGETLAGIVEMIFGSQWGIMDIVAGAIQGLGTEIGFAAFRYRRWDKTSLSLSVLTSTIVTFIWDLFRNGYSHYTLLLLIALFITRLISVTVFSGVIVYFTEKLISKSAILSNNKSEVVK
;
A
#
# COMPACT_ATOMS: atom_id res chain seq x y z
N MET A 1 16.85 -0.80 19.69
CA MET A 1 16.29 -0.26 18.42
C MET A 1 16.34 1.26 18.53
N HIS A 2 17.11 1.94 17.65
CA HIS A 2 17.04 3.40 17.59
C HIS A 2 15.65 3.76 17.08
N THR A 3 14.79 4.33 17.92
CA THR A 3 13.41 4.73 17.56
C THR A 3 13.37 6.09 16.86
N LYS A 4 14.52 6.75 16.73
CA LYS A 4 14.65 8.06 16.09
C LYS A 4 14.74 7.89 14.58
N TRP A 5 13.91 8.64 13.88
CA TRP A 5 14.03 8.85 12.45
C TRP A 5 15.38 9.50 12.13
N SER A 6 16.06 8.97 11.12
CA SER A 6 17.26 9.60 10.55
C SER A 6 16.87 10.43 9.31
N LEU A 7 17.73 11.36 8.92
CA LEU A 7 17.56 12.11 7.67
C LEU A 7 17.45 11.16 6.46
N LEU A 8 18.26 10.10 6.48
CA LEU A 8 18.26 9.08 5.44
C LEU A 8 16.94 8.33 5.36
N ASP A 9 16.29 8.03 6.49
CA ASP A 9 14.94 7.42 6.50
C ASP A 9 13.93 8.31 5.76
N PHE A 10 13.98 9.63 5.97
CA PHE A 10 13.09 10.58 5.25
C PHE A 10 13.40 10.65 3.76
N ILE A 11 14.67 10.61 3.38
CA ILE A 11 15.08 10.61 1.96
C ILE A 11 14.56 9.35 1.27
N PHE A 12 14.76 8.16 1.86
CA PHE A 12 14.25 6.92 1.30
C PHE A 12 12.72 6.89 1.27
N LEU A 13 12.05 7.41 2.29
CA LEU A 13 10.60 7.55 2.30
C LEU A 13 10.11 8.39 1.12
N ALA A 14 10.72 9.56 0.90
CA ALA A 14 10.38 10.43 -0.22
C ALA A 14 10.62 9.74 -1.58
N LEU A 15 11.75 9.03 -1.74
CA LEU A 15 12.05 8.29 -2.97
C LEU A 15 11.02 7.18 -3.24
N ILE A 16 10.66 6.39 -2.22
CA ILE A 16 9.62 5.36 -2.32
C ILE A 16 8.29 6.00 -2.73
N SER A 17 7.88 7.07 -2.06
CA SER A 17 6.62 7.76 -2.35
C SER A 17 6.57 8.36 -3.76
N ILE A 18 7.64 8.98 -4.23
CA ILE A 18 7.70 9.53 -5.60
C ILE A 18 7.61 8.40 -6.63
N PHE A 19 8.37 7.33 -6.42
CA PHE A 19 8.38 6.18 -7.33
C PHE A 19 7.01 5.51 -7.41
N PHE A 20 6.38 5.22 -6.27
CA PHE A 20 5.07 4.59 -6.25
C PHE A 20 3.94 5.53 -6.65
N GLY A 21 3.99 6.81 -6.30
CA GLY A 21 2.97 7.77 -6.75
C GLY A 21 2.92 7.90 -8.27
N PHE A 22 4.08 7.83 -8.95
CA PHE A 22 4.10 7.74 -10.41
C PHE A 22 3.54 6.40 -10.93
N ILE A 23 3.85 5.28 -10.27
CA ILE A 23 3.27 3.97 -10.61
C ILE A 23 1.74 3.99 -10.43
N PHE A 24 1.22 4.61 -9.38
CA PHE A 24 -0.22 4.70 -9.12
C PHE A 24 -0.92 5.46 -10.23
N TRP A 25 -0.35 6.60 -10.61
CA TRP A 25 -0.84 7.39 -11.74
C TRP A 25 -0.85 6.57 -13.05
N ILE A 26 0.22 5.82 -13.36
CA ILE A 26 0.23 4.92 -14.52
C ILE A 26 -0.84 3.81 -14.38
N TRP A 27 -0.95 3.24 -13.19
CA TRP A 27 -1.85 2.14 -12.90
C TRP A 27 -3.32 2.54 -13.04
N ALA A 28 -3.64 3.81 -12.81
CA ALA A 28 -4.98 4.36 -13.06
C ALA A 28 -5.45 4.15 -14.51
N PHE A 29 -4.54 4.20 -15.51
CA PHE A 29 -4.90 3.89 -16.90
C PHE A 29 -5.26 2.40 -17.08
N ALA A 30 -4.50 1.51 -16.45
CA ALA A 30 -4.79 0.07 -16.48
C ALA A 30 -6.13 -0.24 -15.81
N TYR A 31 -6.40 0.38 -14.66
CA TYR A 31 -7.69 0.29 -14.00
C TYR A 31 -8.83 0.77 -14.89
N ASN A 32 -8.69 1.93 -15.54
CA ASN A 32 -9.73 2.46 -16.41
C ASN A 32 -10.03 1.52 -17.58
N ALA A 33 -9.01 0.89 -18.16
CA ALA A 33 -9.19 -0.13 -19.20
C ALA A 33 -9.93 -1.37 -18.68
N ILE A 34 -9.56 -1.88 -17.50
CA ILE A 34 -10.22 -3.05 -16.89
C ILE A 34 -11.67 -2.71 -16.52
N ALA A 35 -11.89 -1.54 -15.92
CA ALA A 35 -13.21 -1.05 -15.55
C ALA A 35 -14.11 -0.91 -16.78
N ALA A 36 -13.61 -0.32 -17.88
CA ALA A 36 -14.38 -0.17 -19.12
C ALA A 36 -14.89 -1.50 -19.69
N VAL A 37 -14.14 -2.60 -19.52
CA VAL A 37 -14.56 -3.95 -19.94
C VAL A 37 -15.57 -4.57 -18.98
N LEU A 38 -15.40 -4.35 -17.66
CA LEU A 38 -16.24 -4.96 -16.63
C LEU A 38 -17.55 -4.21 -16.36
N THR A 39 -17.60 -2.90 -16.61
CA THR A 39 -18.79 -2.08 -16.37
C THR A 39 -20.01 -2.54 -17.18
N PRO A 40 -19.93 -2.82 -18.50
CA PRO A 40 -21.07 -3.32 -19.27
C PRO A 40 -21.60 -4.69 -18.79
N LEU A 41 -20.76 -5.46 -18.10
CA LEU A 41 -21.10 -6.78 -17.54
C LEU A 41 -21.69 -6.68 -16.13
N GLY A 42 -21.82 -5.48 -15.55
CA GLY A 42 -22.23 -5.28 -14.16
C GLY A 42 -21.17 -5.69 -13.14
N LEU A 43 -19.93 -5.95 -13.57
CA LEU A 43 -18.82 -6.44 -12.74
C LEU A 43 -17.84 -5.32 -12.34
N SER A 44 -18.24 -4.06 -12.48
CA SER A 44 -17.41 -2.89 -12.14
C SER A 44 -16.76 -2.94 -10.75
N PRO A 45 -17.42 -3.44 -9.68
CA PRO A 45 -16.79 -3.54 -8.36
C PRO A 45 -15.57 -4.47 -8.34
N PHE A 46 -15.58 -5.55 -9.13
CA PHE A 46 -14.42 -6.43 -9.23
C PHE A 46 -13.21 -5.74 -9.87
N ALA A 47 -13.43 -4.74 -10.74
CA ALA A 47 -12.33 -3.94 -11.27
C ALA A 47 -11.60 -3.22 -10.13
N ASN A 48 -12.33 -2.62 -9.20
CA ASN A 48 -11.78 -1.93 -8.04
C ASN A 48 -11.02 -2.90 -7.12
N ASP A 49 -11.67 -3.99 -6.70
CA ASP A 49 -11.08 -4.95 -5.76
C ASP A 49 -9.88 -5.71 -6.34
N ALA A 50 -9.93 -6.11 -7.61
CA ALA A 50 -8.85 -6.85 -8.26
C ALA A 50 -7.61 -5.99 -8.51
N THR A 51 -7.79 -4.68 -8.70
CA THR A 51 -6.69 -3.75 -9.02
C THR A 51 -6.20 -2.95 -7.82
N LEU A 52 -6.76 -3.17 -6.62
CA LEU A 52 -6.43 -2.39 -5.44
C LEU A 52 -4.99 -2.61 -4.97
N GLY A 53 -4.46 -3.83 -5.07
CA GLY A 53 -3.15 -4.21 -4.54
C GLY A 53 -2.00 -3.27 -4.93
N PRO A 54 -1.81 -2.92 -6.21
CA PRO A 54 -0.79 -1.95 -6.64
C PRO A 54 -0.84 -0.60 -5.93
N TRP A 55 -2.02 -0.03 -5.68
CA TRP A 55 -2.15 1.24 -4.94
C TRP A 55 -1.83 1.13 -3.45
N LEU A 56 -1.72 -0.07 -2.90
CA LEU A 56 -1.32 -0.31 -1.51
C LEU A 56 0.15 -0.69 -1.38
N MET A 57 0.96 -0.54 -2.42
CA MET A 57 2.35 -1.03 -2.35
C MET A 57 3.29 -0.07 -1.62
N ALA A 58 3.04 1.24 -1.64
CA ALA A 58 4.00 2.21 -1.12
C ALA A 58 4.13 2.11 0.40
N GLY A 59 3.02 1.95 1.11
CA GLY A 59 2.95 1.86 2.56
C GLY A 59 3.71 0.64 3.11
N PRO A 60 3.36 -0.60 2.73
CA PRO A 60 4.08 -1.79 3.17
C PRO A 60 5.54 -1.77 2.75
N MET A 61 5.87 -1.21 1.58
CA MET A 61 7.27 -1.07 1.16
C MET A 61 8.03 -0.12 2.09
N ALA A 62 7.48 1.07 2.37
CA ALA A 62 8.07 2.03 3.29
C ALA A 62 8.20 1.47 4.70
N GLY A 63 7.14 0.87 5.23
CA GLY A 63 7.13 0.22 6.54
C GLY A 63 8.17 -0.90 6.64
N TYR A 64 8.13 -1.86 5.72
CA TYR A 64 8.94 -3.08 5.79
C TYR A 64 10.44 -2.82 5.57
N ILE A 65 10.80 -1.86 4.71
CA ILE A 65 12.19 -1.47 4.45
C ILE A 65 12.74 -0.57 5.57
N LEU A 66 12.04 0.51 5.91
CA LEU A 66 12.54 1.50 6.87
C LEU A 66 12.41 1.03 8.31
N ARG A 67 11.44 0.15 8.58
CA ARG A 67 11.16 -0.42 9.91
C ARG A 67 10.92 0.65 10.97
N ARG A 68 10.22 1.73 10.57
CA ARG A 68 9.88 2.88 11.41
C ARG A 68 8.38 2.95 11.66
N PRO A 69 7.95 3.25 12.90
CA PRO A 69 6.55 3.59 13.16
C PRO A 69 6.12 4.82 12.35
N GLY A 70 4.97 4.72 11.70
CA GLY A 70 4.38 5.73 10.84
C GLY A 70 4.88 5.72 9.39
N ALA A 71 5.88 4.91 9.05
CA ALA A 71 6.43 4.90 7.69
C ALA A 71 5.40 4.46 6.65
N SER A 72 4.50 3.53 6.97
CA SER A 72 3.51 3.06 6.00
C SER A 72 2.46 4.13 5.70
N ILE A 73 1.97 4.82 6.75
CA ILE A 73 0.99 5.90 6.60
C ILE A 73 1.59 7.05 5.80
N ILE A 74 2.76 7.53 6.21
CA ILE A 74 3.39 8.69 5.56
C ILE A 74 3.78 8.33 4.12
N GLY A 75 4.35 7.15 3.91
CA GLY A 75 4.78 6.69 2.59
C GLY A 75 3.64 6.61 1.58
N GLU A 76 2.52 5.99 1.97
CA GLU A 76 1.33 5.85 1.13
C GLU A 76 0.63 7.20 0.89
N THR A 77 0.52 8.04 1.93
CA THR A 77 -0.09 9.37 1.79
C THR A 77 0.71 10.26 0.85
N LEU A 78 2.05 10.25 0.98
CA LEU A 78 2.94 10.99 0.08
C LEU A 78 2.87 10.44 -1.35
N ALA A 79 2.73 9.12 -1.53
CA ALA A 79 2.52 8.53 -2.84
C ALA A 79 1.21 9.03 -3.49
N GLY A 80 0.12 9.09 -2.72
CA GLY A 80 -1.15 9.68 -3.17
C GLY A 80 -1.05 11.18 -3.50
N ILE A 81 -0.24 11.95 -2.77
CA ILE A 81 0.06 13.36 -3.12
C ILE A 81 0.77 13.44 -4.47
N VAL A 82 1.75 12.56 -4.70
CA VAL A 82 2.49 12.53 -5.96
C VAL A 82 1.58 12.12 -7.12
N GLU A 83 0.76 11.09 -6.95
CA GLU A 83 -0.27 10.67 -7.91
C GLU A 83 -1.21 11.83 -8.28
N MET A 84 -1.69 12.58 -7.28
CA MET A 84 -2.49 13.78 -7.49
C MET A 84 -1.75 14.84 -8.33
N ILE A 85 -0.48 15.11 -8.03
CA ILE A 85 0.35 16.10 -8.75
C ILE A 85 0.53 15.71 -10.23
N PHE A 86 0.61 14.41 -10.53
CA PHE A 86 0.69 13.91 -11.91
C PHE A 86 -0.64 14.02 -12.68
N GLY A 87 -1.72 14.52 -12.05
CA GLY A 87 -3.00 14.76 -12.70
C GLY A 87 -3.92 13.54 -12.64
N SER A 88 -4.01 12.91 -11.47
CA SER A 88 -4.96 11.82 -11.22
C SER A 88 -6.43 12.26 -11.38
N GLN A 89 -7.25 11.32 -11.84
CA GLN A 89 -8.69 11.49 -12.01
C GLN A 89 -9.46 11.65 -10.68
N TRP A 90 -8.87 11.25 -9.55
CA TRP A 90 -9.52 11.34 -8.23
C TRP A 90 -9.05 12.55 -7.41
N GLY A 91 -8.01 13.26 -7.85
CA GLY A 91 -7.53 14.51 -7.26
C GLY A 91 -7.19 14.37 -5.76
N ILE A 92 -7.70 15.28 -4.93
CA ILE A 92 -7.44 15.30 -3.48
C ILE A 92 -7.81 13.97 -2.77
N MET A 93 -8.70 13.18 -3.36
CA MET A 93 -9.13 11.92 -2.76
C MET A 93 -8.04 10.85 -2.76
N ASP A 94 -6.98 11.01 -3.56
CA ASP A 94 -5.81 10.11 -3.53
C ASP A 94 -5.03 10.25 -2.23
N ILE A 95 -4.95 11.48 -1.69
CA ILE A 95 -4.32 11.74 -0.39
C ILE A 95 -5.12 11.04 0.72
N VAL A 96 -6.46 11.17 0.67
CA VAL A 96 -7.35 10.54 1.65
C VAL A 96 -7.28 9.01 1.55
N ALA A 97 -7.32 8.47 0.33
CA ALA A 97 -7.19 7.05 0.09
C ALA A 97 -5.84 6.52 0.57
N GLY A 98 -4.73 7.18 0.23
CA GLY A 98 -3.39 6.83 0.67
C GLY A 98 -3.24 6.86 2.19
N ALA A 99 -3.84 7.84 2.87
CA ALA A 99 -3.85 7.89 4.34
C ALA A 99 -4.59 6.69 4.96
N ILE A 100 -5.76 6.33 4.42
CA ILE A 100 -6.57 5.19 4.89
C ILE A 100 -5.87 3.85 4.61
N GLN A 101 -5.33 3.69 3.41
CA GLN A 101 -4.58 2.51 2.98
C GLN A 101 -3.31 2.33 3.81
N GLY A 102 -2.54 3.40 3.97
CA GLY A 102 -1.34 3.44 4.80
C GLY A 102 -1.65 3.14 6.26
N LEU A 103 -2.75 3.68 6.81
CA LEU A 103 -3.23 3.36 8.16
C LEU A 103 -3.57 1.87 8.29
N GLY A 104 -4.29 1.32 7.31
CA GLY A 104 -4.61 -0.10 7.26
C GLY A 104 -3.36 -0.98 7.31
N THR A 105 -2.33 -0.62 6.55
CA THR A 105 -1.04 -1.30 6.58
C THR A 105 -0.34 -1.15 7.94
N GLU A 106 -0.27 0.07 8.45
CA GLU A 106 0.45 0.40 9.68
C GLU A 106 -0.13 -0.36 10.89
N ILE A 107 -1.46 -0.54 10.95
CA ILE A 107 -2.13 -1.32 12.01
C ILE A 107 -1.55 -2.74 12.13
N GLY A 108 -1.23 -3.39 11.00
CA GLY A 108 -0.64 -4.73 11.01
C GLY A 108 0.75 -4.77 11.65
N PHE A 109 1.59 -3.76 11.38
CA PHE A 109 2.90 -3.61 12.04
C PHE A 109 2.76 -3.18 13.51
N ALA A 110 1.79 -2.31 13.80
CA ALA A 110 1.48 -1.78 15.13
C ALA A 110 0.96 -2.88 16.07
N ALA A 111 0.25 -3.89 15.57
CA ALA A 111 -0.23 -5.03 16.34
C ALA A 111 0.92 -5.80 17.04
N PHE A 112 2.12 -5.80 16.43
CA PHE A 112 3.33 -6.34 17.04
C PHE A 112 4.17 -5.29 17.79
N ARG A 113 3.59 -4.12 18.07
CA ARG A 113 4.24 -2.95 18.69
C ARG A 113 5.53 -2.54 17.97
N TYR A 114 5.58 -2.70 16.64
CA TYR A 114 6.77 -2.44 15.82
C TYR A 114 8.02 -3.25 16.20
N ARG A 115 7.84 -4.35 16.94
CA ARG A 115 8.93 -5.23 17.36
C ARG A 115 9.28 -6.28 16.31
N ARG A 116 8.40 -6.49 15.33
CA ARG A 116 8.56 -7.47 14.25
C ARG A 116 8.37 -6.81 12.89
N TRP A 117 9.27 -7.16 11.97
CA TRP A 117 9.30 -6.74 10.58
C TRP A 117 9.65 -7.97 9.72
N ASP A 118 8.89 -9.04 9.95
CA ASP A 118 9.02 -10.34 9.29
C ASP A 118 7.77 -10.65 8.45
N LYS A 119 7.76 -11.81 7.80
CA LYS A 119 6.62 -12.28 6.99
C LYS A 119 5.31 -12.24 7.78
N THR A 120 5.33 -12.54 9.07
CA THR A 120 4.12 -12.56 9.91
C THR A 120 3.53 -11.18 10.05
N SER A 121 4.37 -10.18 10.34
CA SER A 121 3.92 -8.78 10.43
C SER A 121 3.42 -8.23 9.09
N LEU A 122 4.05 -8.64 7.98
CA LEU A 122 3.65 -8.25 6.63
C LEU A 122 2.34 -8.92 6.20
N SER A 123 2.15 -10.21 6.50
CA SER A 123 0.87 -10.89 6.25
C SER A 123 -0.27 -10.27 7.06
N LEU A 124 0.01 -9.82 8.29
CA LEU A 124 -0.99 -9.13 9.09
C LEU A 124 -1.31 -7.74 8.52
N SER A 125 -0.33 -7.00 8.00
CA SER A 125 -0.57 -5.71 7.34
C SER A 125 -1.38 -5.84 6.05
N VAL A 126 -1.19 -6.92 5.29
CA VAL A 126 -2.06 -7.27 4.15
C VAL A 126 -3.51 -7.47 4.60
N LEU A 127 -3.72 -8.23 5.68
CA LEU A 127 -5.07 -8.48 6.19
C LEU A 127 -5.72 -7.20 6.72
N THR A 128 -5.00 -6.41 7.53
CA THR A 128 -5.56 -5.19 8.13
C THR A 128 -5.80 -4.09 7.10
N SER A 129 -4.93 -3.94 6.10
CA SER A 129 -5.15 -3.01 4.99
C SER A 129 -6.33 -3.42 4.11
N THR A 130 -6.51 -4.71 3.85
CA THR A 130 -7.69 -5.24 3.16
C THR A 130 -8.96 -4.88 3.94
N ILE A 131 -9.00 -5.15 5.24
CA ILE A 131 -10.18 -4.85 6.08
C ILE A 131 -10.47 -3.36 6.11
N VAL A 132 -9.47 -2.51 6.37
CA VAL A 132 -9.66 -1.06 6.50
C VAL A 132 -10.13 -0.44 5.19
N THR A 133 -9.51 -0.81 4.07
CA THR A 133 -9.94 -0.29 2.76
C THR A 133 -11.31 -0.83 2.37
N PHE A 134 -11.64 -2.08 2.72
CA PHE A 134 -12.95 -2.64 2.41
C PHE A 134 -14.06 -1.95 3.21
N ILE A 135 -13.80 -1.66 4.49
CA ILE A 135 -14.70 -0.84 5.33
C ILE A 135 -14.88 0.54 4.70
N TRP A 136 -13.80 1.17 4.22
CA TRP A 136 -13.90 2.45 3.55
C TRP A 136 -14.81 2.39 2.31
N ASP A 137 -14.72 1.33 1.50
CA ASP A 137 -15.55 1.18 0.31
C ASP A 137 -17.02 0.81 0.60
N LEU A 138 -17.33 0.26 1.79
CA LEU A 138 -18.71 0.17 2.30
C LEU A 138 -19.40 1.53 2.36
N PHE A 139 -18.66 2.59 2.70
CA PHE A 139 -19.20 3.95 2.80
C PHE A 139 -19.04 4.74 1.49
N ARG A 140 -17.86 4.65 0.85
CA ARG A 140 -17.53 5.47 -0.33
C ARG A 140 -18.14 4.95 -1.63
N ASN A 141 -18.02 3.64 -1.88
CA ASN A 141 -18.42 3.03 -3.16
C ASN A 141 -19.80 2.36 -3.07
N GLY A 142 -20.52 2.53 -1.96
CA GLY A 142 -21.88 2.01 -1.79
C GLY A 142 -21.95 0.49 -1.66
N TYR A 143 -20.86 -0.17 -1.27
CA TYR A 143 -20.84 -1.63 -1.08
C TYR A 143 -21.87 -2.07 -0.02
N SER A 144 -22.30 -1.17 0.87
CA SER A 144 -23.40 -1.39 1.83
C SER A 144 -24.73 -1.84 1.19
N HIS A 145 -24.96 -1.56 -0.10
CA HIS A 145 -26.16 -1.97 -0.82
C HIS A 145 -26.02 -3.32 -1.54
N TYR A 146 -24.84 -3.95 -1.49
CA TYR A 146 -24.59 -5.22 -2.18
C TYR A 146 -25.06 -6.41 -1.35
N THR A 147 -25.37 -7.51 -2.04
CA THR A 147 -25.70 -8.77 -1.38
C THR A 147 -24.48 -9.31 -0.63
N LEU A 148 -24.72 -10.03 0.47
CA LEU A 148 -23.64 -10.61 1.28
C LEU A 148 -22.69 -11.49 0.47
N LEU A 149 -23.23 -12.26 -0.48
CA LEU A 149 -22.42 -13.12 -1.35
C LEU A 149 -21.46 -12.31 -2.23
N LEU A 150 -21.93 -11.20 -2.78
CA LEU A 150 -21.09 -10.31 -3.58
C LEU A 150 -20.01 -9.66 -2.71
N LEU A 151 -20.35 -9.19 -1.51
CA LEU A 151 -19.38 -8.63 -0.57
C LEU A 151 -18.26 -9.62 -0.24
N ILE A 152 -18.59 -10.89 0.02
CA ILE A 152 -17.59 -11.93 0.28
C ILE A 152 -16.69 -12.13 -0.96
N ALA A 153 -17.27 -12.20 -2.16
CA ALA A 153 -16.50 -12.35 -3.39
C ALA A 153 -15.55 -11.18 -3.64
N LEU A 154 -16.01 -9.95 -3.43
CA LEU A 154 -15.21 -8.73 -3.55
C LEU A 154 -14.08 -8.70 -2.50
N PHE A 155 -14.39 -9.03 -1.25
CA PHE A 155 -13.40 -9.09 -0.18
C PHE A 155 -12.30 -10.11 -0.48
N ILE A 156 -12.65 -11.31 -0.96
CA ILE A 156 -11.68 -12.33 -1.35
C ILE A 156 -10.83 -11.84 -2.53
N THR A 157 -11.46 -11.21 -3.53
CA THR A 157 -10.76 -10.65 -4.71
C THR A 157 -9.72 -9.61 -4.27
N ARG A 158 -10.12 -8.69 -3.39
CA ARG A 158 -9.22 -7.69 -2.80
C ARG A 158 -8.10 -8.34 -2.01
N LEU A 159 -8.42 -9.30 -1.15
CA LEU A 159 -7.44 -9.98 -0.33
C LEU A 159 -6.38 -10.66 -1.21
N ILE A 160 -6.78 -11.30 -2.30
CA ILE A 160 -5.85 -11.90 -3.28
C ILE A 160 -4.97 -10.83 -3.91
N SER A 161 -5.57 -9.74 -4.41
CA SER A 161 -4.83 -8.64 -5.03
C SER A 161 -3.79 -8.04 -4.07
N VAL A 162 -4.20 -7.63 -2.88
CA VAL A 162 -3.32 -7.04 -1.87
C VAL A 162 -2.27 -8.05 -1.39
N THR A 163 -2.61 -9.34 -1.26
CA THR A 163 -1.62 -10.38 -0.92
C THR A 163 -0.52 -10.48 -1.97
N VAL A 164 -0.89 -10.49 -3.26
CA VAL A 164 0.09 -10.61 -4.35
C VAL A 164 0.99 -9.38 -4.39
N PHE A 165 0.41 -8.17 -4.43
CA PHE A 165 1.18 -6.95 -4.66
C PHE A 165 1.83 -6.39 -3.38
N SER A 166 1.05 -6.21 -2.32
CA SER A 166 1.52 -5.62 -1.05
C SER A 166 2.16 -6.62 -0.09
N GLY A 167 1.90 -7.92 -0.26
CA GLY A 167 2.53 -8.98 0.52
C GLY A 167 3.74 -9.60 -0.18
N VAL A 168 3.49 -10.31 -1.28
CA VAL A 168 4.51 -11.15 -1.94
C VAL A 168 5.58 -10.31 -2.64
N ILE A 169 5.18 -9.36 -3.49
CA ILE A 169 6.16 -8.52 -4.23
C ILE A 169 6.98 -7.67 -3.26
N VAL A 170 6.35 -7.04 -2.26
CA VAL A 170 7.05 -6.28 -1.22
C VAL A 170 8.06 -7.15 -0.46
N TYR A 171 7.66 -8.36 -0.05
CA TYR A 171 8.57 -9.30 0.64
C TYR A 171 9.81 -9.63 -0.20
N PHE A 172 9.62 -9.95 -1.47
CA PHE A 172 10.75 -10.28 -2.34
C PHE A 172 11.61 -9.07 -2.66
N THR A 173 11.02 -7.88 -2.78
CA THR A 173 11.73 -6.63 -3.03
C THR A 173 12.66 -6.30 -1.87
N GLU A 174 12.19 -6.36 -0.62
CA GLU A 174 13.05 -6.16 0.56
C GLU A 174 14.17 -7.20 0.64
N LYS A 175 13.88 -8.46 0.27
CA LYS A 175 14.89 -9.52 0.24
C LYS A 175 15.97 -9.29 -0.82
N LEU A 176 15.62 -8.71 -1.97
CA LEU A 176 16.59 -8.35 -3.02
C LEU A 176 17.42 -7.14 -2.57
N ILE A 177 16.78 -6.12 -2.01
CA ILE A 177 17.47 -4.91 -1.52
C ILE A 177 18.44 -5.26 -0.40
N SER A 178 18.03 -6.09 0.57
CA SER A 178 18.91 -6.53 1.67
C SER A 178 20.12 -7.34 1.19
N LYS A 179 19.98 -8.09 0.09
CA LYS A 179 21.10 -8.82 -0.56
C LYS A 179 22.02 -7.92 -1.38
N SER A 180 21.51 -6.83 -1.93
CA SER A 180 22.25 -5.94 -2.83
C SER A 180 23.32 -5.06 -2.14
N ALA A 181 23.54 -5.19 -0.83
CA ALA A 181 24.48 -4.41 -0.02
C ALA A 181 24.24 -2.88 0.03
N ILE A 182 23.25 -2.35 -0.71
CA ILE A 182 22.85 -0.93 -0.69
C ILE A 182 22.50 -0.46 0.74
N LEU A 183 21.94 -1.35 1.57
CA LEU A 183 21.64 -1.09 2.97
C LEU A 183 22.73 -1.55 3.95
N SER A 184 23.71 -2.37 3.53
CA SER A 184 24.79 -2.84 4.42
C SER A 184 25.94 -1.83 4.51
N ASN A 185 26.28 -1.14 3.42
CA ASN A 185 27.33 -0.10 3.45
C ASN A 185 26.94 1.12 4.29
N ASN A 186 25.63 1.41 4.41
CA ASN A 186 25.14 2.59 5.14
C ASN A 186 25.02 2.40 6.65
N LYS A 187 25.13 1.16 7.16
CA LYS A 187 25.20 0.91 8.62
C LYS A 187 26.63 1.02 9.16
N SER A 188 27.65 0.92 8.31
CA SER A 188 29.06 0.97 8.68
C SER A 188 29.73 2.33 8.49
N GLU A 189 29.16 3.26 7.72
CA GLU A 189 29.80 4.56 7.44
C GLU A 189 29.42 5.69 8.41
N VAL A 190 28.50 5.46 9.35
CA VAL A 190 28.13 6.44 10.40
C VAL A 190 28.78 6.11 11.75
N VAL A 191 29.70 5.15 11.78
CA VAL A 191 30.53 4.85 12.96
C VAL A 191 32.00 5.05 12.60
N LYS A 192 32.39 6.33 12.54
CA LYS A 192 33.64 6.83 13.10
C LYS A 192 33.39 8.18 13.74
#